data_AF-A0AAW2SJL9-F1
#
_entry.id   AF-A0AAW2SJL9-F1
#
_cell.length_a   1.000
_cell.length_b   1.000
_cell.length_c   1.000
_cell.angle_alpha   90.00
_cell.angle_beta   90.00
_cell.angle_gamma   90.00
#
_symmetry.space_group_name_H-M   'P 1'
#
loop_
_entity.id
_entity.type
_entity.pdbx_description
1 polymer ?
#
loop_
_entity_poly.entity_id
_entity_poly.type
_entity_poly.pdbx_seq_one_letter_code
_entity_poly.pdbx_strand_id
1 'polypeptide(L)'
;MAALVVAVNPRVKFSDEQISAILDEVFRTYGEFIDGEKGLTFDGLLRTYDDGAGDVDRDFDALGLELKPLEDKNGISQASEEAASSSSVADERVMEPHKKQRTAAWAASPNHGIVFDDTWKLVDDLEILIKRLKAKQLKDGKIKNDNSDVFSDPGWSRELGPSTEISDKRVIWNESGPDYAAFVKELGV
;
A
#
# COMPACT_ATOMS: atom_id res chain seq x y z
N MET A 1 -0.38 11.93 -20.51
CA MET A 1 -0.91 13.15 -19.88
C MET A 1 -2.27 13.61 -20.42
N ALA A 2 -2.45 13.79 -21.73
CA ALA A 2 -3.76 14.18 -22.31
C ALA A 2 -4.95 13.31 -21.86
N ALA A 3 -4.79 11.98 -21.92
CA ALA A 3 -5.81 11.02 -21.47
C ALA A 3 -6.19 11.21 -20.01
N LEU A 4 -5.23 11.54 -19.14
CA LEU A 4 -5.49 11.81 -17.73
C LEU A 4 -6.37 13.06 -17.56
N VAL A 5 -6.05 14.16 -18.24
CA VAL A 5 -6.85 15.41 -18.18
C VAL A 5 -8.32 15.19 -18.56
N VAL A 6 -8.56 14.34 -19.57
CA VAL A 6 -9.91 13.99 -20.02
C VAL A 6 -10.60 13.05 -19.01
N ALA A 7 -9.89 12.03 -18.54
CA ALA A 7 -10.41 11.04 -17.59
C ALA A 7 -10.85 11.68 -16.26
N VAL A 8 -10.04 12.59 -15.71
CA VAL A 8 -10.31 13.25 -14.42
C VAL A 8 -11.39 14.34 -14.51
N ASN A 9 -11.82 14.71 -15.71
CA ASN A 9 -12.84 15.74 -15.95
C ASN A 9 -13.97 15.23 -16.87
N PRO A 10 -14.69 14.15 -16.51
CA PRO A 10 -15.65 13.50 -17.42
C PRO A 10 -16.86 14.38 -17.76
N ARG A 11 -17.09 15.44 -16.98
CA ARG A 11 -18.21 16.38 -17.16
C ARG A 11 -17.90 17.51 -18.15
N VAL A 12 -16.65 17.63 -18.57
CA VAL A 12 -16.17 18.72 -19.44
C VAL A 12 -15.61 18.12 -20.72
N LYS A 13 -16.02 18.66 -21.87
CA LYS A 13 -15.47 18.27 -23.17
C LYS A 13 -14.46 19.34 -23.58
N PHE A 14 -13.19 18.96 -23.64
CA PHE A 14 -12.12 19.81 -24.14
C PHE A 14 -11.93 19.59 -25.64
N SER A 15 -11.65 20.65 -26.39
CA SER A 15 -11.08 20.51 -27.74
C SER A 15 -9.60 20.11 -27.66
N ASP A 16 -9.04 19.61 -28.76
CA ASP A 16 -7.63 19.22 -28.81
C ASP A 16 -6.73 20.42 -28.51
N GLU A 17 -7.07 21.63 -28.97
CA GLU A 17 -6.32 22.86 -28.68
C GLU A 17 -6.39 23.23 -27.19
N GLN A 18 -7.53 23.00 -26.53
CA GLN A 18 -7.68 23.25 -25.10
C GLN A 18 -6.87 22.25 -24.27
N ILE A 19 -6.83 20.98 -24.68
CA ILE A 19 -5.98 19.98 -24.05
C ILE A 19 -4.52 20.38 -24.20
N SER A 20 -4.07 20.77 -25.40
CA SER A 20 -2.70 21.26 -25.63
C SER A 20 -2.36 22.47 -24.75
N ALA A 21 -3.25 23.46 -24.66
CA ALA A 21 -3.01 24.64 -23.83
C ALA A 21 -2.87 24.30 -22.33
N ILE A 22 -3.66 23.35 -21.82
CA ILE A 22 -3.55 22.86 -20.44
C ILE A 22 -2.21 22.15 -20.24
N LEU A 23 -1.84 21.27 -21.18
CA LEU A 23 -0.59 20.53 -21.10
C LEU A 23 0.63 21.45 -21.19
N ASP A 24 0.57 22.50 -22.00
CA ASP A 24 1.63 23.50 -22.12
C ASP A 24 1.84 24.29 -20.82
N GLU A 25 0.77 24.55 -20.05
CA GLU A 25 0.89 25.16 -18.72
C GLU A 25 1.54 24.20 -17.70
N VAL A 26 1.14 22.93 -17.71
CA VAL A 26 1.74 21.90 -16.86
C VAL A 26 3.22 21.72 -17.21
N PHE A 27 3.55 21.61 -18.49
CA PHE A 27 4.94 21.43 -18.95
C PHE A 27 5.80 22.68 -18.70
N ARG A 28 5.21 23.87 -18.67
CA ARG A 28 5.92 25.08 -18.26
C ARG A 28 6.23 25.10 -16.77
N THR A 29 5.29 24.63 -15.95
CA THR A 29 5.44 24.58 -14.49
C THR A 29 6.46 23.51 -14.08
N TYR A 30 6.45 22.35 -14.73
CA TYR A 30 7.30 21.20 -14.43
C TYR A 30 8.40 20.97 -15.47
N GLY A 31 8.83 22.03 -16.16
CA GLY A 31 9.73 21.95 -17.32
C GLY A 31 11.04 21.21 -17.06
N GLU A 32 11.57 21.30 -15.84
CA GLU A 32 12.79 20.60 -15.41
C GLU A 32 12.62 19.07 -15.36
N PHE A 33 11.38 18.59 -15.31
CA PHE A 33 11.00 17.18 -15.22
C PHE A 33 10.36 16.65 -16.50
N ILE A 34 10.49 17.36 -17.62
CA ILE A 34 9.99 16.92 -18.93
C ILE A 34 11.12 16.26 -19.74
N ASP A 35 10.88 15.04 -20.19
CA ASP A 35 11.66 14.41 -21.26
C ASP A 35 11.01 14.79 -22.61
N GLY A 36 11.79 15.36 -23.53
CA GLY A 36 11.27 15.94 -24.78
C GLY A 36 10.44 14.96 -25.62
N GLU A 37 10.79 13.68 -25.63
CA GLU A 37 10.05 12.65 -26.38
C GLU A 37 8.96 11.95 -25.56
N LYS A 38 9.18 11.78 -24.25
CA LYS A 38 8.31 10.96 -23.38
C LYS A 38 7.31 11.79 -22.57
N GLY A 39 7.51 13.11 -22.49
CA GLY A 39 6.72 14.02 -21.67
C GLY A 39 7.16 14.02 -20.21
N LEU A 40 6.21 14.28 -19.30
CA LEU A 40 6.46 14.35 -17.86
C LEU A 40 7.08 13.04 -17.34
N THR A 41 8.24 13.16 -16.72
CA THR A 41 8.94 12.04 -16.09
C THR A 41 8.22 11.58 -14.83
N PHE A 42 8.58 10.40 -14.32
CA PHE A 42 8.06 9.89 -13.04
C PHE A 42 8.30 10.87 -11.89
N ASP A 43 9.49 11.47 -11.82
CA ASP A 43 9.83 12.48 -10.80
C ASP A 43 8.96 13.73 -10.91
N GLY A 44 8.68 14.18 -12.15
CA GLY A 44 7.76 15.28 -12.41
C GLY A 44 6.32 14.96 -12.01
N LEU A 45 5.88 13.73 -12.26
CA LEU A 45 4.57 13.26 -11.84
C LEU A 45 4.47 13.15 -10.32
N LEU A 46 5.50 12.65 -9.64
CA LEU A 46 5.53 12.60 -8.18
C LEU A 46 5.45 14.02 -7.60
N ARG A 47 6.22 14.96 -8.14
CA ARG A 47 6.18 16.37 -7.73
C ARG A 47 4.79 16.99 -7.91
N THR A 48 4.06 16.68 -9.00
CA THR A 48 2.68 17.19 -9.18
C THR A 48 1.72 16.76 -8.08
N TYR A 49 1.89 15.55 -7.54
CA TYR A 49 1.07 15.08 -6.41
C TYR A 49 1.54 15.67 -5.08
N ASP A 50 2.85 15.79 -4.87
CA ASP A 50 3.43 16.44 -3.69
C ASP A 50 2.99 17.91 -3.55
N ASP A 51 2.87 18.62 -4.67
CA ASP A 51 2.39 20.00 -4.73
C ASP A 51 0.86 20.12 -4.56
N GLY A 52 0.15 18.99 -4.48
CA GLY A 52 -1.31 18.92 -4.36
C GLY A 52 -2.06 19.27 -5.66
N ALA A 53 -1.38 19.26 -6.80
CA ALA A 53 -1.98 19.54 -8.11
C ALA A 53 -2.72 18.32 -8.71
N GLY A 54 -2.57 17.14 -8.08
CA GLY A 54 -3.26 15.90 -8.44
C GLY A 54 -3.71 15.12 -7.20
N ASP A 55 -4.55 14.11 -7.43
CA ASP A 55 -4.99 13.15 -6.41
C ASP A 55 -4.81 11.74 -6.95
N VAL A 56 -3.84 10.99 -6.40
CA VAL A 56 -3.43 9.69 -6.94
C VAL A 56 -4.59 8.70 -7.01
N ASP A 57 -5.40 8.64 -5.96
CA ASP A 57 -6.50 7.66 -5.87
C ASP A 57 -7.59 8.02 -6.89
N ARG A 58 -7.98 9.29 -6.93
CA ARG A 58 -8.97 9.78 -7.88
C ARG A 58 -8.51 9.64 -9.32
N ASP A 59 -7.25 9.97 -9.59
CA ASP A 59 -6.67 9.95 -10.92
C ASP A 59 -6.48 8.51 -11.41
N PHE A 60 -6.13 7.57 -10.53
CA PHE A 60 -6.09 6.14 -10.82
C PHE A 60 -7.48 5.57 -11.12
N ASP A 61 -8.48 5.88 -10.29
CA ASP A 61 -9.87 5.47 -10.51
C ASP A 61 -10.42 6.02 -11.83
N ALA A 62 -10.12 7.28 -12.14
CA ALA A 62 -10.57 7.96 -13.35
C ALA A 62 -9.98 7.32 -14.63
N LEU A 63 -8.72 6.88 -14.59
CA LEU A 63 -8.10 6.22 -15.74
C LEU A 63 -8.70 4.85 -16.05
N GLY A 64 -9.42 4.24 -15.09
CA GLY A 64 -10.13 2.97 -15.31
C GLY A 64 -9.22 1.87 -15.81
N LEU A 65 -7.97 1.85 -15.36
CA LEU A 65 -6.97 0.89 -15.84
C LEU A 65 -7.35 -0.51 -15.35
N GLU A 66 -7.76 -1.39 -16.28
CA GLU A 66 -7.79 -2.83 -16.04
C GLU A 66 -6.35 -3.32 -15.95
N LEU A 67 -5.78 -3.26 -14.75
CA LEU A 67 -4.55 -3.97 -14.45
C LEU A 67 -4.88 -5.46 -14.49
N LYS A 68 -4.56 -6.11 -15.61
CA LYS A 68 -4.56 -7.57 -15.68
C LYS A 68 -3.75 -8.05 -14.48
N PRO A 69 -4.35 -8.86 -13.59
CA PRO A 69 -3.59 -9.54 -12.56
C PRO A 69 -2.43 -10.20 -13.28
N LEU A 70 -1.19 -9.99 -12.80
CA LEU A 70 -0.04 -10.70 -13.34
C LEU A 70 -0.46 -12.17 -13.41
N GLU A 71 -0.55 -12.70 -14.62
CA GLU A 71 -0.93 -14.09 -14.84
C GLU A 71 0.15 -14.96 -14.22
N ASP A 72 -0.05 -15.32 -12.95
CA ASP A 72 0.36 -16.63 -12.48
C ASP A 72 -0.31 -17.61 -13.43
N LYS A 73 0.53 -18.34 -14.17
CA LYS A 73 0.14 -19.43 -15.04
C LYS A 73 -0.75 -20.41 -14.29
N ASN A 74 -2.06 -20.20 -14.35
CA ASN A 74 -3.09 -21.22 -14.27
C ASN A 74 -4.43 -20.53 -14.51
N GLY A 75 -4.95 -20.73 -15.74
CA GLY A 75 -6.12 -20.03 -16.22
C GLY A 75 -7.37 -20.31 -15.40
N ILE A 76 -8.13 -19.24 -15.17
CA ILE A 76 -9.59 -19.23 -15.27
C ILE A 76 -9.95 -17.89 -15.92
N SER A 77 -10.45 -17.96 -17.14
CA SER A 77 -11.16 -16.85 -17.76
C SER A 77 -12.47 -16.63 -17.03
N GLN A 78 -12.75 -15.40 -16.58
CA GLN A 78 -14.12 -14.98 -16.38
C GLN A 78 -14.27 -13.48 -16.64
N ALA A 79 -14.76 -13.18 -17.84
CA ALA A 79 -15.53 -11.98 -18.10
C ALA A 79 -16.85 -12.10 -17.33
N SER A 80 -17.22 -11.11 -16.51
CA SER A 80 -18.60 -10.65 -16.35
C SER A 80 -18.69 -9.34 -15.55
N GLU A 81 -18.85 -8.25 -16.30
CA GLU A 81 -19.90 -7.22 -16.19
C GLU A 81 -20.55 -6.91 -14.83
N GLU A 82 -20.56 -5.61 -14.52
CA GLU A 82 -21.53 -4.85 -13.71
C GLU A 82 -21.76 -5.22 -12.22
N ALA A 83 -21.15 -4.43 -11.35
CA ALA A 83 -21.75 -4.09 -10.05
C ALA A 83 -21.49 -2.60 -9.74
N ALA A 84 -22.37 -1.74 -10.27
CA ALA A 84 -22.56 -0.39 -9.79
C ALA A 84 -23.01 -0.43 -8.31
N SER A 85 -22.06 -0.30 -7.38
CA SER A 85 -22.37 -0.06 -5.97
C SER A 85 -22.71 1.42 -5.77
N SER A 86 -23.99 1.75 -5.95
CA SER A 86 -24.58 2.98 -5.44
C SER A 86 -24.70 2.89 -3.91
N SER A 87 -23.84 3.57 -3.16
CA SER A 87 -24.05 3.81 -1.73
C SER A 87 -24.78 5.14 -1.54
N SER A 88 -26.09 5.06 -1.29
CA SER A 88 -26.90 6.20 -0.87
C SER A 88 -26.54 6.57 0.56
N VAL A 89 -25.87 7.70 0.77
CA VAL A 89 -25.72 8.30 2.10
C VAL A 89 -26.99 9.08 2.44
N ALA A 90 -27.79 8.53 3.36
CA ALA A 90 -28.88 9.26 3.98
C ALA A 90 -28.33 10.12 5.12
N ASP A 91 -28.78 11.36 5.07
CA ASP A 91 -28.69 12.52 5.94
C ASP A 91 -28.70 12.29 7.48
N GLU A 92 -27.81 13.03 8.14
CA GLU A 92 -27.92 13.77 9.41
C GLU A 92 -28.70 13.18 10.63
N ARG A 93 -27.95 12.85 11.70
CA ARG A 93 -27.95 13.57 13.00
C ARG A 93 -27.27 12.79 14.14
N VAL A 94 -26.71 13.56 15.08
CA VAL A 94 -26.38 13.25 16.50
C VAL A 94 -24.94 12.80 16.85
N MET A 95 -24.23 13.79 17.38
CA MET A 95 -23.15 13.82 18.39
C MET A 95 -22.87 12.53 19.19
N GLU A 96 -21.60 12.08 19.25
CA GLU A 96 -20.77 11.95 20.48
C GLU A 96 -19.43 11.22 20.22
N PRO A 97 -18.32 11.62 20.89
CA PRO A 97 -17.00 11.03 20.66
C PRO A 97 -16.78 9.81 21.56
N HIS A 98 -17.09 8.61 21.06
CA HIS A 98 -16.72 7.38 21.76
C HIS A 98 -15.45 6.79 21.17
N LYS A 99 -14.34 6.97 21.91
CA LYS A 99 -13.13 6.14 21.85
C LYS A 99 -13.52 4.67 22.04
N LYS A 100 -13.89 4.00 20.95
CA LYS A 100 -13.89 2.54 20.87
C LYS A 100 -12.78 2.21 19.89
N GLN A 101 -11.75 1.53 20.36
CA GLN A 101 -10.79 0.86 19.49
C GLN A 101 -11.62 0.09 18.46
N ARG A 102 -11.61 0.60 17.23
CA ARG A 102 -12.38 0.02 16.14
C ARG A 102 -11.62 -1.24 15.76
N THR A 103 -11.93 -2.36 16.40
CA THR A 103 -11.51 -3.67 15.92
C THR A 103 -11.93 -3.72 14.46
N ALA A 104 -10.94 -3.82 13.57
CA ALA A 104 -11.20 -3.75 12.15
C ALA A 104 -12.16 -4.88 11.75
N ALA A 105 -13.07 -4.61 10.80
CA ALA A 105 -14.15 -5.53 10.47
C ALA A 105 -13.67 -6.94 10.07
N TRP A 106 -12.45 -7.07 9.55
CA TRP A 106 -11.81 -8.35 9.24
C TRP A 106 -11.51 -9.19 10.49
N ALA A 107 -11.15 -8.56 11.61
CA ALA A 107 -10.83 -9.27 12.85
C ALA A 107 -12.06 -9.87 13.55
N ALA A 108 -13.27 -9.44 13.16
CA ALA A 108 -14.53 -10.02 13.62
C ALA A 108 -15.15 -11.03 12.63
N SER A 109 -14.52 -11.19 11.46
CA SER A 109 -14.97 -12.13 10.42
C SER A 109 -14.51 -13.56 10.74
N PRO A 110 -15.28 -14.61 10.37
CA PRO A 110 -14.77 -15.98 10.39
C PRO A 110 -13.40 -16.09 9.71
N ASN A 111 -12.50 -16.89 10.27
CA ASN A 111 -11.11 -17.04 9.80
C ASN A 111 -10.34 -15.71 9.65
N HIS A 112 -10.68 -14.68 10.44
CA HIS A 112 -10.12 -13.33 10.33
C HIS A 112 -10.22 -12.71 8.92
N GLY A 113 -11.22 -13.15 8.13
CA GLY A 113 -11.40 -12.71 6.74
C GLY A 113 -10.58 -13.50 5.71
N ILE A 114 -9.87 -14.55 6.11
CA ILE A 114 -9.11 -15.42 5.20
C ILE A 114 -10.07 -16.43 4.56
N VAL A 115 -10.27 -16.30 3.24
CA VAL A 115 -11.24 -17.10 2.46
C VAL A 115 -10.63 -18.42 1.96
N PHE A 116 -9.30 -18.49 1.86
CA PHE A 116 -8.59 -19.67 1.37
C PHE A 116 -8.20 -20.61 2.52
N ASP A 117 -8.64 -21.87 2.43
CA ASP A 117 -8.39 -22.88 3.47
C ASP A 117 -6.90 -23.15 3.70
N ASP A 118 -6.09 -23.15 2.63
CA ASP A 118 -4.64 -23.40 2.75
C ASP A 118 -3.92 -22.26 3.49
N THR A 119 -4.35 -21.01 3.26
CA THR A 119 -3.84 -19.84 3.99
C THR A 119 -4.28 -19.88 5.45
N TRP A 120 -5.53 -20.28 5.73
CA TRP A 120 -6.02 -20.39 7.09
C TRP A 120 -5.30 -21.48 7.89
N LYS A 121 -5.02 -22.64 7.27
CA LYS A 121 -4.21 -23.70 7.89
C LYS A 121 -2.81 -23.24 8.26
N LEU A 122 -2.15 -22.46 7.40
CA LEU A 122 -0.84 -21.90 7.71
C LEU A 122 -0.89 -20.99 8.95
N VAL A 123 -1.94 -20.16 9.05
CA VAL A 123 -2.14 -19.29 10.23
C VAL A 123 -2.39 -20.13 11.50
N ASP A 124 -3.20 -21.19 11.41
CA ASP A 124 -3.46 -22.10 12.54
C ASP A 124 -2.19 -22.83 13.00
N ASP A 125 -1.40 -23.36 12.05
CA ASP A 125 -0.11 -23.99 12.32
C ASP A 125 0.87 -23.03 13.01
N LEU A 126 0.93 -21.78 12.56
CA LEU A 126 1.74 -20.72 13.17
C LEU A 126 1.27 -20.41 14.60
N GLU A 127 -0.05 -20.33 14.84
CA GLU A 127 -0.60 -20.11 16.17
C GLU A 127 -0.22 -21.24 17.13
N ILE A 128 -0.28 -22.49 16.66
CA ILE A 128 0.15 -23.67 17.42
C ILE A 128 1.65 -23.61 17.73
N LEU A 129 2.49 -23.25 16.75
CA LEU A 129 3.93 -23.09 16.94
C LEU A 129 4.24 -22.01 17.99
N ILE A 130 3.56 -20.87 17.94
CA ILE A 130 3.71 -19.77 18.90
C ILE A 130 3.28 -20.22 20.29
N LYS A 131 2.12 -20.88 20.44
CA LYS A 131 1.66 -21.42 21.73
C LYS A 131 2.66 -22.42 22.30
N ARG A 132 3.20 -23.31 21.47
CA ARG A 132 4.22 -24.29 21.86
C ARG A 132 5.53 -23.62 22.25
N LEU A 133 5.94 -22.58 21.53
CA LEU A 133 7.15 -21.81 21.83
C LEU A 133 7.00 -21.09 23.17
N LYS A 134 5.88 -20.41 23.40
CA LYS A 134 5.59 -19.75 24.69
C LYS A 134 5.55 -20.75 25.84
N ALA A 135 4.94 -21.92 25.65
CA ALA A 135 4.94 -23.00 26.64
C ALA A 135 6.35 -23.55 26.92
N LYS A 136 7.20 -23.67 25.89
CA LYS A 136 8.62 -24.05 26.06
C LYS A 136 9.41 -22.98 26.82
N GLN A 137 9.25 -21.70 26.46
CA GLN A 137 9.92 -20.58 27.15
C GLN A 137 9.52 -20.51 28.63
N LEU A 138 8.25 -20.73 28.94
CA LEU A 138 7.75 -20.79 30.33
C LEU A 138 8.32 -22.01 31.08
N LYS A 139 8.46 -23.15 30.41
CA LYS A 139 8.96 -24.41 31.00
C LYS A 139 10.48 -24.44 31.18
N ASP A 140 11.23 -23.76 30.32
CA ASP A 140 12.70 -23.70 30.37
C ASP A 140 13.22 -22.63 31.35
N GLY A 141 12.35 -21.93 32.08
CA GLY A 141 12.73 -21.02 33.17
C GLY A 141 13.66 -19.86 32.75
N LYS A 142 13.85 -19.64 31.44
CA LYS A 142 14.72 -18.59 30.90
C LYS A 142 13.98 -17.26 30.83
N ILE A 143 13.41 -16.84 31.96
CA ILE A 143 13.00 -15.46 32.18
C ILE A 143 14.26 -14.68 32.60
N LYS A 144 15.13 -14.41 31.63
CA LYS A 144 15.83 -13.13 31.54
C LYS A 144 15.12 -12.43 30.39
N ASN A 145 13.99 -11.77 30.64
CA ASN A 145 13.97 -10.33 30.88
C ASN A 145 15.15 -9.60 30.22
N ASP A 146 15.25 -9.73 28.90
CA ASP A 146 15.66 -8.65 28.02
C ASP A 146 15.07 -8.94 26.63
N ASN A 147 14.18 -8.07 26.19
CA ASN A 147 13.95 -7.78 24.78
C ASN A 147 12.97 -8.64 23.95
N SER A 148 11.93 -9.25 24.53
CA SER A 148 10.81 -9.79 23.74
C SER A 148 9.74 -8.74 23.35
N ASP A 149 9.72 -7.58 24.01
CA ASP A 149 8.75 -6.50 23.73
C ASP A 149 9.16 -5.59 22.56
N VAL A 150 10.38 -5.71 22.02
CA VAL A 150 10.78 -4.93 20.82
C VAL A 150 10.07 -5.39 19.55
N PHE A 151 9.57 -6.63 19.49
CA PHE A 151 8.86 -7.14 18.32
C PHE A 151 7.33 -7.10 18.44
N SER A 152 6.80 -6.71 19.60
CA SER A 152 5.34 -6.58 19.83
C SER A 152 4.92 -5.14 20.16
N ASP A 153 5.87 -4.20 20.18
CA ASP A 153 5.55 -2.78 20.36
C ASP A 153 4.63 -2.33 19.20
N PRO A 154 3.56 -1.55 19.44
CA PRO A 154 2.68 -0.97 18.41
C PRO A 154 3.39 -0.02 17.40
N GLY A 155 4.72 -0.11 17.30
CA GLY A 155 5.61 0.74 16.53
C GLY A 155 5.54 0.56 15.02
N TRP A 156 4.92 -0.51 14.50
CA TRP A 156 4.76 -0.71 13.05
C TRP A 156 4.12 0.49 12.34
N SER A 157 3.33 1.30 13.04
CA SER A 157 2.71 2.52 12.49
C SER A 157 3.36 3.83 12.94
N ARG A 158 4.35 3.82 13.83
CA ARG A 158 4.96 5.04 14.38
C ARG A 158 6.21 5.49 13.60
N GLU A 159 6.80 4.62 12.80
CA GLU A 159 8.06 4.91 12.07
C GLU A 159 7.82 5.59 10.72
N LEU A 160 6.56 5.69 10.27
CA LEU A 160 6.15 6.42 9.07
C LEU A 160 5.72 7.87 9.37
N GLY A 161 6.16 8.41 10.52
CA GLY A 161 6.04 9.83 10.82
C GLY A 161 6.92 10.69 9.89
N PRO A 162 6.68 12.01 9.82
CA PRO A 162 7.32 12.91 8.87
C PRO A 162 8.84 12.71 8.85
N SER A 163 9.36 12.55 7.63
CA SER A 163 10.67 12.04 7.18
C SER A 163 11.95 12.58 7.87
N THR A 164 11.86 13.50 8.83
CA THR A 164 13.00 14.20 9.43
C THR A 164 13.76 13.39 10.49
N GLU A 165 13.20 12.32 11.06
CA GLU A 165 13.89 11.46 12.05
C GLU A 165 14.40 10.11 11.48
N ILE A 166 14.08 9.79 10.22
CA ILE A 166 14.38 8.48 9.60
C ILE A 166 15.83 8.38 9.09
N SER A 167 16.55 9.51 8.96
CA SER A 167 17.94 9.51 8.48
C SER A 167 18.91 8.80 9.42
N ASP A 168 18.64 8.80 10.72
CA ASP A 168 19.59 8.37 11.75
C ASP A 168 19.49 6.87 12.08
N LYS A 169 18.46 6.19 11.57
CA LYS A 169 18.21 4.76 11.82
C LYS A 169 18.05 3.93 10.55
N ARG A 170 18.63 4.39 9.43
CA ARG A 170 18.73 3.53 8.25
C ARG A 170 19.51 2.28 8.63
N VAL A 171 18.86 1.13 8.57
CA VAL A 171 19.52 -0.17 8.56
C VAL A 171 20.39 -0.19 7.31
N ILE A 172 21.69 0.08 7.47
CA ILE A 172 22.65 0.00 6.37
C ILE A 172 22.87 -1.48 6.10
N TRP A 173 22.21 -1.99 5.08
CA TRP A 173 22.44 -3.34 4.60
C TRP A 173 23.84 -3.40 3.98
N ASN A 174 24.73 -4.18 4.58
CA ASN A 174 26.10 -4.34 4.12
C ASN A 174 26.29 -5.74 3.52
N GLU A 175 26.37 -5.80 2.19
CA GLU A 175 26.60 -7.03 1.43
C GLU A 175 28.00 -7.62 1.64
N SER A 176 28.91 -6.88 2.27
CA SER A 176 30.22 -7.39 2.68
C SER A 176 30.22 -7.95 4.11
N GLY A 177 29.07 -7.88 4.80
CA GLY A 177 28.94 -8.23 6.21
C GLY A 177 28.79 -9.73 6.47
N PRO A 178 29.09 -10.18 7.70
CA PRO A 178 28.88 -11.57 8.10
C PRO A 178 27.41 -12.00 7.99
N ASP A 179 26.48 -11.06 8.18
CA ASP A 179 25.03 -11.30 8.06
C ASP A 179 24.63 -11.60 6.61
N TYR A 180 25.21 -10.91 5.63
CA TYR A 180 25.00 -11.21 4.21
C TYR A 180 25.61 -12.56 3.84
N ALA A 181 26.79 -12.89 4.35
CA ALA A 181 27.41 -14.20 4.11
C ALA A 181 26.57 -15.36 4.69
N ALA A 182 25.94 -15.17 5.85
CA ALA A 182 25.01 -16.14 6.42
C ALA A 182 23.75 -16.28 5.56
N PHE A 183 23.19 -15.17 5.12
CA PHE A 183 22.02 -15.12 4.23
C PHE A 183 22.26 -15.83 2.89
N VAL A 184 23.39 -15.57 2.21
CA VAL A 184 23.75 -16.24 0.95
C VAL A 184 23.91 -17.75 1.16
N LYS A 185 24.53 -18.16 2.27
CA LYS A 185 24.69 -19.57 2.62
C LYS A 185 23.36 -20.28 2.87
N GLU A 186 22.36 -19.58 3.42
CA GLU A 186 21.01 -20.11 3.62
C GLU A 186 20.20 -20.15 2.32
N LEU A 187 20.45 -19.22 1.39
CA LEU A 187 19.87 -19.20 0.04
C LEU A 187 20.43 -20.29 -0.89
N GLY A 188 21.53 -20.95 -0.52
CA GLY A 188 22.11 -22.04 -1.30
C GLY A 188 22.71 -21.62 -2.64
N VAL A 189 23.11 -20.34 -2.78
CA VAL A 189 23.84 -19.80 -3.93
C VAL A 189 25.34 -19.86 -3.68
#